data_AF-A0A967YL29-F1
#
_entry.id   AF-A0A967YL29-F1
#
_cell.length_a   1.000
_cell.length_b   1.000
_cell.length_c   1.000
_cell.angle_alpha   90.00
_cell.angle_beta   90.00
_cell.angle_gamma   90.00
#
_symmetry.space_group_name_H-M   'P 1'
#
loop_
_entity.id
_entity.type
_entity.pdbx_description
1 polymer ?
#
loop_
_entity_poly.entity_id
_entity_poly.type
_entity_poly.pdbx_seq_one_letter_code
_entity_poly.pdbx_strand_id
1 'polypeptide(L)' 'AELSDPGRYRYLNLHFEDDVLVGANSLGMIQHVGVLRGLIQTRARLGVWKDRLLRDPTHIMEAYVAATQGIGTTSKV' A
#
# COMPACT_ATOMS: atom_id res chain seq x y z
N ALA A 1 -8.20 -5.45 2.24
CA ALA A 1 -7.56 -6.60 1.57
C ALA A 1 -6.78 -7.39 2.62
N GLU A 2 -6.68 -8.71 2.51
CA GLU A 2 -6.04 -9.52 3.57
C GLU A 2 -5.16 -10.64 3.00
N LEU A 3 -4.02 -10.88 3.67
CA LEU A 3 -3.16 -12.04 3.52
C LEU A 3 -2.89 -12.62 4.92
N SER A 4 -3.08 -13.93 5.08
CA SER A 4 -2.79 -14.66 6.31
C SER A 4 -1.99 -15.92 5.99
N ASP A 5 -0.78 -16.00 6.54
CA ASP A 5 0.08 -17.20 6.50
C ASP A 5 0.61 -17.46 7.91
N PRO A 6 -0.17 -18.15 8.76
CA PRO A 6 0.22 -18.45 10.13
C PRO A 6 1.48 -19.32 10.22
N GLY A 7 1.69 -20.22 9.26
CA GLY A 7 2.85 -21.12 9.23
C GLY A 7 4.18 -20.38 9.05
N ARG A 8 4.15 -19.18 8.46
CA ARG A 8 5.31 -18.30 8.30
C ARG A 8 5.28 -17.07 9.19
N TYR A 9 4.33 -16.98 10.13
CA TYR A 9 4.10 -15.81 10.98
C TYR A 9 3.91 -14.51 10.19
N ARG A 10 3.22 -14.59 9.06
CA ARG A 10 2.95 -13.45 8.18
C ARG A 10 1.47 -13.11 8.17
N TYR A 11 1.17 -11.84 8.36
CA TYR A 11 -0.18 -11.31 8.25
C TYR A 11 -0.12 -9.90 7.69
N LEU A 12 -1.00 -9.60 6.75
CA LEU A 12 -1.15 -8.28 6.18
C LEU A 12 -2.62 -7.99 5.97
N ASN A 13 -3.13 -6.94 6.60
CA ASN A 13 -4.47 -6.43 6.36
C ASN A 13 -4.37 -4.95 5.98
N LEU A 14 -4.97 -4.59 4.85
CA LEU A 14 -4.99 -3.25 4.28
C LEU A 14 -6.39 -2.65 4.38
N HIS A 15 -6.49 -1.47 4.99
CA HIS A 15 -7.74 -0.74 5.18
C HIS A 15 -7.80 0.44 4.22
N PHE A 16 -8.89 0.50 3.44
CA PHE A 16 -9.10 1.53 2.43
C PHE A 16 -10.33 2.36 2.75
N GLU A 17 -10.24 3.66 2.47
CA GLU A 17 -11.38 4.57 2.35
C GLU A 17 -11.37 5.05 0.89
N ASP A 18 -12.46 4.86 0.16
CA ASP A 18 -12.48 5.01 -1.30
C ASP A 18 -11.28 4.31 -1.97
N ASP A 19 -10.44 5.04 -2.69
CA ASP A 19 -9.24 4.54 -3.35
C ASP A 19 -7.93 4.93 -2.63
N VAL A 20 -7.99 5.34 -1.36
CA VAL A 20 -6.80 5.66 -0.56
C VAL A 20 -6.59 4.63 0.55
N LEU A 21 -5.31 4.34 0.85
CA LEU A 21 -4.94 3.51 1.99
C LEU A 21 -4.97 4.37 3.26
N VAL A 22 -5.80 4.00 4.24
CA VAL A 22 -5.96 4.75 5.51
C VAL A 22 -5.35 4.04 6.71
N GLY A 23 -5.04 2.75 6.58
CA GLY A 23 -4.43 1.97 7.64
C GLY A 23 -3.95 0.60 7.17
N ALA A 24 -3.12 -0.04 7.97
CA ALA A 24 -2.71 -1.43 7.75
C ALA A 24 -2.25 -2.10 9.04
N ASN A 25 -2.52 -3.39 9.17
CA ASN A 25 -1.91 -4.28 10.16
C ASN A 25 -0.91 -5.18 9.44
N SER A 26 0.34 -5.24 9.92
CA SER A 26 1.40 -6.04 9.30
C SER A 26 2.20 -6.79 10.36
N LEU A 27 2.38 -8.09 10.14
CA LEU A 27 3.17 -8.99 10.98
C LEU A 27 4.14 -9.78 10.10
N GLY A 28 5.41 -9.89 10.54
CA GLY A 28 6.43 -10.66 9.82
C GLY A 28 6.88 -10.06 8.48
N MET A 29 6.49 -8.81 8.18
CA MET A 29 6.76 -8.13 6.91
C MET A 29 7.32 -6.71 7.12
N ILE A 30 8.53 -6.64 7.71
CA ILE A 30 9.17 -5.37 8.10
C ILE A 30 9.50 -4.50 6.88
N GLN A 31 9.84 -5.10 5.75
CA GLN A 31 10.20 -4.39 4.51
C GLN A 31 9.08 -3.50 3.95
N HIS A 32 7.82 -3.76 4.33
CA HIS A 32 6.68 -2.99 3.83
C HIS A 32 6.29 -1.81 4.75
N VAL A 33 6.84 -1.70 5.96
CA VAL A 33 6.42 -0.69 6.94
C VAL A 33 6.62 0.75 6.44
N GLY A 34 7.75 1.04 5.81
CA GLY A 34 8.03 2.39 5.26
C GLY A 34 7.08 2.75 4.12
N VAL A 35 6.77 1.78 3.26
CA VAL A 35 5.85 1.92 2.14
C VAL A 35 4.43 2.20 2.61
N LEU A 36 3.94 1.38 3.56
CA LEU A 36 2.62 1.55 4.17
C LEU A 36 2.48 2.93 4.81
N ARG A 37 3.47 3.34 5.60
CA ARG A 37 3.50 4.68 6.20
C ARG A 37 3.43 5.77 5.14
N GLY A 38 4.22 5.65 4.07
CA GLY A 38 4.24 6.61 2.97
C GLY A 38 2.86 6.79 2.33
N LEU A 39 2.22 5.68 1.93
CA LEU A 39 0.88 5.70 1.32
C LEU A 39 -0.19 6.30 2.25
N ILE A 40 -0.17 5.92 3.53
CA ILE A 40 -1.13 6.42 4.53
C ILE A 40 -0.95 7.92 4.77
N GLN A 41 0.29 8.37 4.92
CA GLN A 41 0.60 9.79 5.20
C GLN A 41 0.28 10.70 4.00
N THR A 42 0.57 10.25 2.78
CA THR A 42 0.32 11.07 1.58
C THR A 42 -1.12 10.99 1.09
N ARG A 43 -1.91 10.03 1.59
CA ARG A 43 -3.25 9.70 1.07
C ARG A 43 -3.27 9.57 -0.45
N ALA A 44 -2.26 8.90 -1.01
CA ALA A 44 -2.13 8.75 -2.45
C ALA A 44 -3.33 7.97 -3.03
N ARG A 45 -3.91 8.51 -4.11
CA ARG A 45 -4.97 7.86 -4.89
C ARG A 45 -4.41 6.63 -5.60
N LEU A 46 -4.91 5.44 -5.25
CA LEU A 46 -4.38 4.18 -5.78
C LEU A 46 -4.98 3.82 -7.14
N GLY A 47 -6.16 4.34 -7.49
CA GLY A 47 -6.85 4.00 -8.73
C GLY A 47 -6.93 2.49 -8.95
N VAL A 48 -6.47 2.03 -10.12
CA VAL A 48 -6.46 0.59 -10.49
C VAL A 48 -5.68 -0.30 -9.53
N TRP A 49 -4.76 0.28 -8.73
CA TRP A 49 -4.01 -0.49 -7.74
C TRP A 49 -4.84 -0.93 -6.56
N LYS A 50 -5.94 -0.23 -6.21
CA LYS A 50 -6.86 -0.72 -5.17
C LYS A 50 -7.38 -2.11 -5.53
N ASP A 51 -7.86 -2.30 -6.76
CA ASP A 51 -8.40 -3.58 -7.23
C ASP A 51 -7.34 -4.67 -7.35
N ARG A 52 -6.08 -4.29 -7.61
CA ARG A 52 -4.95 -5.22 -7.61
C ARG A 52 -4.61 -5.65 -6.18
N LEU A 53 -4.60 -4.71 -5.23
CA LEU A 53 -4.31 -4.97 -3.82
C LEU A 53 -5.42 -5.76 -3.12
N LEU A 54 -6.68 -5.57 -3.52
CA LEU A 54 -7.80 -6.39 -3.06
C LEU A 54 -7.66 -7.86 -3.48
N ARG A 55 -7.04 -8.12 -4.64
CA ARG A 55 -6.74 -9.48 -5.12
C ARG A 55 -5.48 -10.05 -4.49
N ASP A 56 -4.43 -9.24 -4.41
CA ASP A 56 -3.16 -9.62 -3.81
C ASP A 56 -2.55 -8.43 -3.04
N PRO A 57 -2.61 -8.45 -1.69
CA PRO A 57 -2.05 -7.39 -0.85
C PRO A 57 -0.52 -7.26 -0.93
N THR A 58 0.19 -8.26 -1.46
CA THR A 58 1.66 -8.25 -1.51
C THR A 58 2.23 -7.27 -2.53
N HIS A 59 1.41 -6.84 -3.51
CA HIS A 59 1.77 -5.84 -4.52
C HIS A 59 1.88 -4.39 -3.97
N ILE A 60 1.91 -4.20 -2.65
CA ILE A 60 1.90 -2.88 -2.01
C ILE A 60 3.11 -2.01 -2.39
N MET A 61 4.27 -2.63 -2.64
CA MET A 61 5.46 -1.92 -3.11
C MET A 61 5.25 -1.33 -4.50
N GLU A 62 4.69 -2.11 -5.42
CA GLU A 62 4.43 -1.67 -6.79
C GLU A 62 3.38 -0.55 -6.81
N ALA A 63 2.32 -0.69 -6.00
CA ALA A 63 1.32 0.34 -5.83
C ALA A 63 1.93 1.65 -5.31
N TYR A 64 2.88 1.57 -4.37
CA TYR A 64 3.61 2.75 -3.87
C TYR A 64 4.50 3.40 -4.91
N VAL A 65 5.25 2.61 -5.68
CA VAL A 65 6.07 3.13 -6.77
C VAL A 65 5.18 3.81 -7.81
N ALA A 66 4.07 3.20 -8.21
CA ALA A 66 3.13 3.81 -9.16
C ALA A 66 2.50 5.09 -8.62
N ALA A 67 2.11 5.10 -7.34
CA ALA A 67 1.57 6.27 -6.68
C ALA A 67 2.60 7.41 -6.55
N THR A 68 3.89 7.11 -6.37
CA THR A 68 4.94 8.12 -6.13
C THR A 68 5.64 8.61 -7.39
N GLN A 69 5.73 7.80 -8.44
CA GLN A 69 6.33 8.22 -9.71
C GLN A 69 5.50 9.31 -10.44
N GLY A 70 4.20 9.45 -10.11
CA GLY A 70 3.38 10.58 -10.56
C GLY A 70 3.54 11.87 -9.72
N ILE A 71 4.19 11.80 -8.55
CA ILE A 71 4.33 12.92 -7.59
C ILE A 71 5.63 13.71 -7.86
N GLY A 72 6.46 13.27 -8.82
CA GLY A 72 7.77 13.86 -9.14
C GLY A 72 7.78 15.04 -10.12
N THR A 73 6.64 15.46 -10.68
CA THR A 73 6.58 16.63 -11.59
C THR A 73 5.95 17.84 -10.91
N THR A 74 6.58 18.31 -9.84
CA THR A 74 6.37 19.71 -9.43
C THR A 74 7.11 20.59 -10.43
N SER A 75 6.40 21.04 -11.47
CA SER A 75 6.77 22.25 -12.21
C SER A 75 6.86 23.39 -11.21
N LYS A 76 8.08 23.77 -10.84
CA LYS A 76 8.33 25.12 -10.36
C LYS A 76 8.20 26.06 -11.56
N VAL A 77 7.09 26.80 -11.59
CA VAL A 77 6.98 28.09 -12.29
C VAL A 77 7.83 29.14 -11.59
#